data_AF-A0A1A8ZUE0-F1
#
_entry.id   AF-A0A1A8ZUE0-F1
#
_cell.length_a   1.000
_cell.length_b   1.000
_cell.length_c   1.000
_cell.angle_alpha   90.00
_cell.angle_beta   90.00
_cell.angle_gamma   90.00
#
_symmetry.space_group_name_H-M   'P 1'
#
loop_
_entity.id
_entity.type
_entity.pdbx_description
1 polymer ?
#
loop_
_entity_poly.entity_id
_entity_poly.type
_entity_poly.pdbx_seq_one_letter_code
_entity_poly.pdbx_strand_id
1 'polypeptide(L)'
;MTQSPAVRTPGPSGPVRLGERAARTLVSELARRNDPKAGLLVGATPESAVLAAAIEALLPGDRLTVVAAEGSSAAALREHVTAQGSWVADRVRVVDTLAEADAAEVVIAGEPFTGTADEARVAVDGLSKYLTDGAVLSVAAPVFRTEGAGAELDRQGVLHGVRTDVVLRNSPPVRVHHLRFTPAGAALAANLSPAYRPSSVPLTRGMHIDSNGVAAAGITLGLAALAKAARPKSKLWLLPALAAGPVAAFFRDPERDVPEDPSAVVAAADGQVLSVQRLHDERFGDGEWLRIAVFLSVLDVHVNRAPVAGKVVDYFVADGGFVNAMKPDAEHNVAAYTVLETAHGPVVVAQRTGLIARRIVQRAPVGALLARGERFGLIRFGSRTDVYLPVGAAEPQVGPGDKVVGGSTVIARWV
;
A
#
# COMPACT_ATOMS: atom_id res chain seq x y z
N MET A 1 46.56 -5.91 -20.58
CA MET A 1 45.48 -5.23 -19.83
C MET A 1 44.35 -4.99 -20.80
N THR A 2 43.42 -5.94 -20.87
CA THR A 2 42.27 -5.92 -21.76
C THR A 2 41.13 -5.17 -21.07
N GLN A 3 40.68 -4.05 -21.67
CA GLN A 3 39.45 -3.38 -21.26
C GLN A 3 38.27 -4.29 -21.60
N SER A 4 37.47 -4.63 -20.58
CA SER A 4 36.17 -5.30 -20.76
C SER A 4 35.21 -4.41 -21.56
N PRO A 5 34.45 -4.96 -22.52
CA PRO A 5 33.48 -4.18 -23.25
C PRO A 5 32.29 -3.83 -22.35
N ALA A 6 31.96 -2.54 -22.28
CA ALA A 6 30.77 -2.04 -21.62
C ALA A 6 29.54 -2.69 -22.27
N VAL A 7 28.84 -3.53 -21.51
CA VAL A 7 27.55 -4.10 -21.88
C VAL A 7 26.55 -2.94 -21.93
N ARG A 8 26.17 -2.51 -23.14
CA ARG A 8 25.06 -1.59 -23.32
C ARG A 8 23.76 -2.29 -22.92
N THR A 9 23.15 -1.85 -21.82
CA THR A 9 21.83 -2.33 -21.37
C THR A 9 20.74 -1.83 -22.34
N PRO A 10 19.91 -2.71 -22.92
CA PRO A 10 18.80 -2.28 -23.77
C PRO A 10 17.62 -1.87 -22.86
N GLY A 11 17.50 -0.58 -22.58
CA GLY A 11 16.32 0.04 -21.99
C GLY A 11 15.92 1.27 -22.80
N PRO A 12 14.63 1.64 -22.88
CA PRO A 12 14.20 2.80 -23.64
C PRO A 12 14.90 4.06 -23.12
N SER A 13 15.68 4.69 -23.98
CA SER A 13 16.62 5.78 -23.72
C SER A 13 15.96 7.17 -23.70
N GLY A 14 14.74 7.27 -23.16
CA GLY A 14 14.04 8.54 -22.96
C GLY A 14 14.21 9.05 -21.52
N PRO A 15 14.05 10.37 -21.28
CA PRO A 15 14.00 10.89 -19.92
C PRO A 15 12.82 10.25 -19.18
N VAL A 16 13.08 9.73 -17.98
CA VAL A 16 12.04 9.11 -17.14
C VAL A 16 11.16 10.23 -16.62
N ARG A 17 9.89 10.26 -17.04
CA ARG A 17 8.91 11.24 -16.56
C ARG A 17 7.92 10.58 -15.61
N LEU A 18 7.58 11.28 -14.53
CA LEU A 18 6.54 10.87 -13.60
C LEU A 18 5.19 11.38 -14.12
N GLY A 19 4.36 10.47 -14.62
CA GLY A 19 2.98 10.77 -14.99
C GLY A 19 2.06 10.86 -13.78
N GLU A 20 0.82 11.26 -14.01
CA GLU A 20 -0.19 11.53 -12.97
C GLU A 20 -0.35 10.39 -11.95
N ARG A 21 -0.35 9.12 -12.40
CA ARG A 21 -0.47 7.98 -11.48
C ARG A 21 0.74 7.81 -10.57
N ALA A 22 1.94 8.03 -11.10
CA ALA A 22 3.17 7.96 -10.32
C ALA A 22 3.26 9.13 -9.34
N ALA A 23 2.87 10.32 -9.78
CA ALA A 23 2.74 11.51 -8.94
C ALA A 23 1.77 11.28 -7.77
N ARG A 24 0.54 10.81 -8.04
CA ARG A 24 -0.45 10.46 -6.99
C ARG A 24 0.09 9.42 -6.00
N THR A 25 0.87 8.43 -6.45
CA THR A 25 1.52 7.47 -5.57
C THR A 25 2.62 8.14 -4.72
N LEU A 26 3.48 8.97 -5.30
CA LEU A 26 4.52 9.69 -4.56
C LEU A 26 3.95 10.57 -3.45
N VAL A 27 2.88 11.32 -3.75
CA VAL A 27 2.25 12.23 -2.78
C VAL A 27 1.24 11.54 -1.86
N SER A 28 1.05 10.22 -1.98
CA SER A 28 -0.04 9.52 -1.27
C SER A 28 0.08 9.56 0.25
N GLU A 29 1.29 9.68 0.82
CA GLU A 29 1.48 9.90 2.26
C GLU A 29 1.11 11.32 2.70
N LEU A 30 1.27 12.31 1.82
CA LEU A 30 0.73 13.66 2.04
C LEU A 30 -0.80 13.62 1.97
N ALA A 31 -1.35 13.07 0.89
CA ALA A 31 -2.79 13.09 0.64
C ALA A 31 -3.62 12.33 1.68
N ARG A 32 -3.05 11.31 2.32
CA ARG A 32 -3.79 10.44 3.25
C ARG A 32 -3.82 10.93 4.69
N ARG A 33 -3.02 11.93 5.08
CA ARG A 33 -2.97 12.41 6.47
C ARG A 33 -3.96 13.56 6.63
N ASN A 34 -4.95 13.38 7.51
CA ASN A 34 -6.03 14.35 7.66
C ASN A 34 -5.68 15.51 8.61
N ASP A 35 -4.66 15.35 9.46
CA ASP A 35 -4.16 16.42 10.32
C ASP A 35 -3.33 17.45 9.53
N PRO A 36 -3.30 18.72 10.00
CA PRO A 36 -2.36 19.71 9.52
C PRO A 36 -0.92 19.20 9.57
N LYS A 37 -0.19 19.37 8.47
CA LYS A 37 1.18 18.88 8.32
C LYS A 37 2.03 19.78 7.42
N ALA A 38 3.34 19.71 7.59
CA ALA A 38 4.30 20.25 6.65
C ALA A 38 4.71 19.17 5.63
N GLY A 39 4.68 19.56 4.36
CA GLY A 39 5.25 18.82 3.24
C GLY A 39 6.46 19.56 2.66
N LEU A 40 7.44 18.80 2.17
CA LEU A 40 8.57 19.31 1.41
C LEU A 40 8.66 18.57 0.07
N LEU A 41 8.49 19.29 -1.04
CA LEU A 41 8.66 18.77 -2.39
C LEU A 41 9.96 19.29 -2.98
N VAL A 42 10.89 18.40 -3.27
CA VAL A 42 12.20 18.73 -3.84
C VAL A 42 12.27 18.28 -5.29
N GLY A 43 12.61 19.17 -6.21
CA GLY A 43 12.72 18.83 -7.63
C GLY A 43 11.40 18.99 -8.39
N ALA A 44 10.78 20.17 -8.30
CA ALA A 44 9.57 20.48 -9.05
C ALA A 44 9.85 21.43 -10.23
N THR A 45 9.05 21.31 -11.29
CA THR A 45 8.89 22.33 -12.33
C THR A 45 7.42 22.77 -12.37
N PRO A 46 7.08 23.91 -12.98
CA PRO A 46 5.68 24.35 -13.13
C PRO A 46 4.77 23.30 -13.80
N GLU A 47 5.32 22.48 -14.70
CA GLU A 47 4.60 21.43 -15.42
C GLU A 47 4.67 20.04 -14.73
N SER A 48 5.28 19.96 -13.55
CA SER A 48 5.44 18.70 -12.83
C SER A 48 4.09 18.15 -12.37
N ALA A 49 3.76 16.93 -12.80
CA ALA A 49 2.60 16.22 -12.29
C ALA A 49 2.67 15.97 -10.77
N VAL A 50 3.88 15.89 -10.20
CA VAL A 50 4.08 15.74 -8.75
C VAL A 50 3.72 17.01 -8.01
N LEU A 51 4.08 18.18 -8.55
CA LEU A 51 3.68 19.48 -7.96
C LEU A 51 2.16 19.63 -8.00
N ALA A 52 1.54 19.38 -9.15
CA ALA A 52 0.08 19.43 -9.29
C ALA A 52 -0.61 18.48 -8.28
N ALA A 53 -0.17 17.22 -8.21
CA ALA A 53 -0.73 16.24 -7.27
C ALA A 53 -0.49 16.62 -5.80
N ALA A 54 0.65 17.25 -5.47
CA ALA A 54 0.94 17.70 -4.11
C ALA A 54 0.03 18.88 -3.71
N ILE A 55 -0.20 19.83 -4.61
CA ILE A 55 -1.12 20.96 -4.39
C ILE A 55 -2.56 20.46 -4.23
N GLU A 56 -3.01 19.55 -5.10
CA GLU A 56 -4.35 18.94 -5.03
C GLU A 56 -4.56 18.16 -3.72
N ALA A 57 -3.49 17.64 -3.12
CA ALA A 57 -3.53 16.87 -1.88
C ALA A 57 -3.58 17.74 -0.60
N LEU A 58 -3.40 19.06 -0.71
CA LEU A 58 -3.37 19.92 0.47
C LEU A 58 -4.75 20.07 1.12
N LEU A 59 -4.78 19.93 2.44
CA LEU A 59 -5.93 20.17 3.29
C LEU A 59 -5.81 21.51 4.03
N PRO A 60 -6.91 22.03 4.61
CA PRO A 60 -6.85 23.19 5.49
C PRO A 60 -5.84 22.96 6.64
N GLY A 61 -4.91 23.90 6.81
CA GLY A 61 -3.85 23.83 7.83
C GLY A 61 -2.52 23.28 7.32
N ASP A 62 -2.50 22.64 6.15
CA ASP A 62 -1.26 22.13 5.55
C ASP A 62 -0.35 23.26 5.07
N ARG A 63 0.95 22.97 5.07
CA ARG A 63 2.00 23.83 4.50
C ARG A 63 2.84 22.99 3.56
N LEU A 64 3.19 23.54 2.40
CA LEU A 64 4.06 22.87 1.43
C LEU A 64 5.23 23.78 1.08
N THR A 65 6.44 23.32 1.35
CA THR A 65 7.66 23.96 0.85
C THR A 65 8.08 23.28 -0.44
N VAL A 66 8.39 24.05 -1.48
CA VAL A 66 8.79 23.55 -2.80
C VAL A 66 10.17 24.07 -3.16
N VAL A 67 11.03 23.16 -3.59
CA VAL A 67 12.38 23.46 -4.14
C VAL A 67 12.38 23.13 -5.62
N ALA A 68 12.90 24.04 -6.44
CA ALA A 68 12.98 23.87 -7.88
C ALA A 68 13.83 22.65 -8.30
N ALA A 69 13.46 22.02 -9.41
CA ALA A 69 14.30 21.04 -10.10
C ALA A 69 15.56 21.69 -10.67
N GLU A 70 16.59 20.88 -10.86
CA GLU A 70 17.84 21.35 -11.47
C GLU A 70 17.57 21.89 -12.88
N GLY A 71 18.00 23.13 -13.14
CA GLY A 71 17.72 23.82 -14.42
C GLY A 71 16.34 24.48 -14.52
N SER A 72 15.51 24.43 -13.47
CA SER A 72 14.26 25.21 -13.36
C SER A 72 14.44 26.46 -12.50
N SER A 73 13.71 27.53 -12.83
CA SER A 73 13.77 28.78 -12.08
C SER A 73 12.78 28.77 -10.91
N ALA A 74 13.28 29.00 -9.69
CA ALA A 74 12.43 29.22 -8.52
C ALA A 74 11.46 30.39 -8.71
N ALA A 75 11.83 31.42 -9.48
CA ALA A 75 10.94 32.52 -9.82
C ALA A 75 9.74 32.06 -10.68
N ALA A 76 9.98 31.20 -11.67
CA ALA A 76 8.91 30.64 -12.51
C ALA A 76 7.96 29.75 -11.70
N LEU A 77 8.49 28.99 -10.74
CA LEU A 77 7.67 28.23 -9.80
C LEU A 77 6.83 29.12 -8.89
N ARG A 78 7.38 30.22 -8.36
CA ARG A 78 6.63 31.19 -7.54
C ARG A 78 5.48 31.80 -8.33
N GLU A 79 5.74 32.20 -9.56
CA GLU A 79 4.71 32.73 -10.46
C GLU A 79 3.61 31.70 -10.70
N HIS A 80 3.99 30.45 -11.03
CA HIS A 80 3.05 29.36 -11.23
C HIS A 80 2.19 29.11 -9.98
N VAL A 81 2.80 29.01 -8.80
CA VAL A 81 2.10 28.79 -7.52
C VAL A 81 1.13 29.93 -7.22
N THR A 82 1.55 31.17 -7.45
CA THR A 82 0.71 32.36 -7.24
C THR A 82 -0.48 32.39 -8.20
N ALA A 83 -0.28 31.96 -9.44
CA ALA A 83 -1.33 31.90 -10.46
C ALA A 83 -2.43 30.87 -10.15
N GLN A 84 -2.19 29.90 -9.24
CA GLN A 84 -3.20 28.94 -8.77
C GLN A 84 -4.21 29.55 -7.78
N GLY A 85 -4.04 30.82 -7.39
CA GLY A 85 -4.95 31.55 -6.51
C GLY A 85 -4.51 31.62 -5.06
N SER A 86 -5.18 32.45 -4.26
CA SER A 86 -4.78 32.77 -2.89
C SER A 86 -4.73 31.55 -1.97
N TRP A 87 -5.66 30.60 -2.13
CA TRP A 87 -5.69 29.40 -1.29
C TRP A 87 -4.38 28.60 -1.37
N VAL A 88 -3.81 28.48 -2.57
CA VAL A 88 -2.51 27.83 -2.80
C VAL A 88 -1.37 28.72 -2.35
N ALA A 89 -1.38 30.00 -2.75
CA ALA A 89 -0.31 30.96 -2.44
C ALA A 89 -0.06 31.11 -0.93
N ASP A 90 -1.09 31.01 -0.09
CA ASP A 90 -0.98 31.12 1.37
C ASP A 90 -0.34 29.86 2.01
N ARG A 91 -0.33 28.73 1.31
CA ARG A 91 0.09 27.41 1.83
C ARG A 91 1.38 26.91 1.22
N VAL A 92 1.67 27.32 -0.02
CA VAL A 92 2.81 26.84 -0.79
C VAL A 92 3.91 27.90 -0.80
N ARG A 93 5.03 27.59 -0.16
CA ARG A 93 6.23 28.44 -0.14
C ARG A 93 7.28 27.86 -1.09
N VAL A 94 7.73 28.64 -2.06
CA VAL A 94 8.86 28.26 -2.94
C VAL A 94 10.14 28.90 -2.43
N VAL A 95 11.15 28.07 -2.16
CA VAL A 95 12.49 28.50 -1.71
C VAL A 95 13.52 28.32 -2.83
N ASP A 96 14.60 29.10 -2.81
CA ASP A 96 15.62 29.04 -3.87
C ASP A 96 16.53 27.81 -3.70
N THR A 97 16.82 27.43 -2.46
CA THR A 97 17.69 26.30 -2.14
C THR A 97 17.07 25.38 -1.09
N LEU A 98 17.47 24.10 -1.11
CA LEU A 98 17.03 23.14 -0.10
C LEU A 98 17.43 23.55 1.32
N ALA A 99 18.53 24.31 1.48
CA ALA A 99 19.02 24.78 2.78
C ALA A 99 18.07 25.78 3.47
N GLU A 100 17.16 26.40 2.73
CA GLU A 100 16.13 27.31 3.27
C GLU A 100 14.84 26.58 3.70
N ALA A 101 14.75 25.27 3.43
CA ALA A 101 13.59 24.47 3.79
C ALA A 101 13.69 23.98 5.24
N ASP A 102 12.57 24.04 5.95
CA ASP A 102 12.41 23.42 7.25
C ASP A 102 12.18 21.90 7.13
N ALA A 103 12.43 21.17 8.21
CA ALA A 103 12.07 19.76 8.27
C ALA A 103 10.54 19.58 8.18
N ALA A 104 10.12 18.50 7.55
CA ALA A 104 8.72 18.20 7.23
C ALA A 104 8.33 16.78 7.67
N GLU A 105 7.03 16.53 7.83
CA GLU A 105 6.53 15.18 8.10
C GLU A 105 6.38 14.32 6.83
N VAL A 106 6.31 14.96 5.66
CA VAL A 106 6.33 14.28 4.37
C VAL A 106 7.32 14.98 3.44
N VAL A 107 8.40 14.29 3.08
CA VAL A 107 9.37 14.76 2.08
C VAL A 107 9.16 13.96 0.79
N ILE A 108 9.11 14.63 -0.35
CA ILE A 108 8.83 14.03 -1.65
C ILE A 108 9.93 14.46 -2.62
N ALA A 109 10.59 13.48 -3.24
CA ALA A 109 11.41 13.75 -4.41
C ALA A 109 10.51 13.81 -5.65
N GLY A 110 10.44 15.00 -6.26
CA GLY A 110 9.64 15.31 -7.44
C GLY A 110 10.21 14.76 -8.74
N GLU A 111 11.46 14.31 -8.74
CA GLU A 111 12.14 13.69 -9.88
C GLU A 111 12.50 12.24 -9.59
N PRO A 112 12.41 11.34 -10.59
CA PRO A 112 12.81 9.96 -10.42
C PRO A 112 14.34 9.85 -10.39
N PHE A 113 14.84 8.99 -9.52
CA PHE A 113 16.27 8.70 -9.41
C PHE A 113 16.69 7.80 -10.58
N THR A 114 17.56 8.32 -11.45
CA THR A 114 18.05 7.60 -12.64
C THR A 114 19.56 7.42 -12.70
N GLY A 115 20.29 7.97 -11.71
CA GLY A 115 21.75 7.99 -11.65
C GLY A 115 22.37 6.71 -11.09
N THR A 116 23.58 6.86 -10.54
CA THR A 116 24.33 5.78 -9.88
C THR A 116 23.74 5.43 -8.52
N ALA A 117 24.19 4.30 -7.95
CA ALA A 117 23.80 3.91 -6.59
C ALA A 117 24.33 4.90 -5.55
N ASP A 118 25.54 5.42 -5.73
CA ASP A 118 26.15 6.36 -4.79
C ASP A 118 25.45 7.72 -4.82
N GLU A 119 25.11 8.24 -6.01
CA GLU A 119 24.29 9.45 -6.15
C GLU A 119 22.94 9.29 -5.45
N ALA A 120 22.27 8.15 -5.65
CA ALA A 120 20.98 7.90 -5.02
C ALA A 120 21.09 7.84 -3.49
N ARG A 121 22.13 7.19 -2.97
CA ARG A 121 22.39 7.13 -1.52
C ARG A 121 22.64 8.52 -0.94
N VAL A 122 23.53 9.29 -1.54
CA VAL A 122 23.86 10.66 -1.08
C VAL A 122 22.62 11.55 -1.09
N ALA A 123 21.77 11.44 -2.13
CA ALA A 123 20.54 12.19 -2.20
C ALA A 123 19.50 11.74 -1.16
N VAL A 124 19.32 10.43 -0.92
CA VAL A 124 18.45 9.92 0.15
C VAL A 124 18.93 10.38 1.53
N ASP A 125 20.24 10.24 1.82
CA ASP A 125 20.83 10.69 3.07
C ASP A 125 20.68 12.21 3.25
N GLY A 126 20.85 12.98 2.18
CA GLY A 126 20.64 14.43 2.17
C GLY A 126 19.21 14.82 2.48
N LEU A 127 18.23 14.18 1.83
CA LEU A 127 16.80 14.42 2.05
C LEU A 127 16.33 13.95 3.43
N SER A 128 16.93 12.88 3.96
CA SER A 128 16.56 12.34 5.29
C SER A 128 16.78 13.34 6.43
N LYS A 129 17.67 14.33 6.25
CA LYS A 129 17.94 15.39 7.23
C LYS A 129 16.79 16.39 7.37
N TYR A 130 15.88 16.42 6.41
CA TYR A 130 14.69 17.27 6.42
C TYR A 130 13.44 16.50 6.87
N LEU A 131 13.63 15.32 7.46
CA LEU A 131 12.56 14.54 8.06
C LEU A 131 12.46 14.89 9.55
N THR A 132 11.24 15.17 10.00
CA THR A 132 10.91 15.15 11.43
C THR A 132 10.77 13.71 11.94
N ASP A 133 10.61 13.52 13.25
CA ASP A 133 10.46 12.19 13.82
C ASP A 133 9.18 11.48 13.32
N GLY A 134 9.33 10.24 12.86
CA GLY A 134 8.25 9.43 12.28
C GLY A 134 7.84 9.83 10.86
N ALA A 135 8.49 10.84 10.26
CA ALA A 135 8.20 11.33 8.92
C ALA A 135 8.51 10.31 7.82
N VAL A 136 8.02 10.59 6.61
CA VAL A 136 8.19 9.71 5.44
C VAL A 136 8.85 10.45 4.28
N LEU A 137 9.83 9.79 3.65
CA LEU A 137 10.43 10.19 2.39
C LEU A 137 9.87 9.34 1.25
N SER A 138 9.23 9.98 0.27
CA SER A 138 8.73 9.37 -0.96
C SER A 138 9.71 9.59 -2.11
N VAL A 139 10.21 8.49 -2.69
CA VAL A 139 11.17 8.51 -3.83
C VAL A 139 10.74 7.52 -4.91
N ALA A 140 11.15 7.76 -6.16
CA ALA A 140 10.83 6.88 -7.27
C ALA A 140 12.05 6.53 -8.12
N ALA A 141 12.09 5.32 -8.68
CA ALA A 141 13.06 4.92 -9.69
C ALA A 141 12.44 3.99 -10.74
N PRO A 142 13.01 3.88 -11.95
CA PRO A 142 12.54 2.93 -12.97
C PRO A 142 12.63 1.46 -12.51
N VAL A 143 11.60 0.66 -12.83
CA VAL A 143 11.47 -0.75 -12.36
C VAL A 143 12.50 -1.71 -12.97
N PHE A 144 12.96 -1.45 -14.20
CA PHE A 144 13.76 -2.41 -14.99
C PHE A 144 15.28 -2.27 -14.84
N ARG A 145 15.76 -1.41 -13.94
CA ARG A 145 17.19 -1.25 -13.68
C ARG A 145 17.56 -2.04 -12.43
N THR A 146 18.27 -3.14 -12.61
CA THR A 146 18.79 -3.99 -11.53
C THR A 146 20.10 -3.46 -10.93
N GLU A 147 20.57 -2.30 -11.40
CA GLU A 147 21.78 -1.62 -10.98
C GLU A 147 21.52 -0.11 -10.85
N GLY A 148 22.48 0.63 -10.30
CA GLY A 148 22.39 2.08 -10.11
C GLY A 148 21.34 2.47 -9.07
N ALA A 149 20.69 3.61 -9.28
CA ALA A 149 19.74 4.18 -8.34
C ALA A 149 18.57 3.24 -7.98
N GLY A 150 18.02 2.50 -8.95
CA GLY A 150 16.90 1.60 -8.70
C GLY A 150 17.23 0.48 -7.71
N ALA A 151 18.41 -0.14 -7.87
CA ALA A 151 18.89 -1.17 -6.95
C ALA A 151 19.21 -0.60 -5.56
N GLU A 152 19.74 0.62 -5.49
CA GLU A 152 19.95 1.29 -4.19
C GLU A 152 18.62 1.56 -3.48
N LEU A 153 17.61 2.09 -4.18
CA LEU A 153 16.31 2.34 -3.58
C LEU A 153 15.60 1.05 -3.16
N ASP A 154 15.79 -0.06 -3.89
CA ASP A 154 15.31 -1.38 -3.46
C ASP A 154 15.97 -1.81 -2.13
N ARG A 155 17.28 -1.57 -1.95
CA ARG A 155 17.98 -1.82 -0.67
C ARG A 155 17.42 -0.95 0.45
N GLN A 156 17.26 0.35 0.20
CA GLN A 156 16.68 1.29 1.16
C GLN A 156 15.25 0.89 1.53
N GLY A 157 14.45 0.41 0.57
CA GLY A 157 13.11 -0.08 0.79
C GLY A 157 13.04 -1.33 1.68
N VAL A 158 14.04 -2.21 1.64
CA VAL A 158 14.12 -3.36 2.55
C VAL A 158 14.45 -2.91 3.98
N LEU A 159 15.31 -1.90 4.15
CA LEU A 159 15.79 -1.44 5.46
C LEU A 159 14.82 -0.48 6.15
N HIS A 160 14.22 0.42 5.38
CA HIS A 160 13.46 1.57 5.89
C HIS A 160 12.07 1.70 5.24
N GLY A 161 11.71 0.80 4.33
CA GLY A 161 10.46 0.90 3.59
C GLY A 161 9.24 0.61 4.45
N VAL A 162 8.35 1.59 4.55
CA VAL A 162 7.01 1.42 5.15
C VAL A 162 5.94 1.12 4.11
N ARG A 163 6.23 1.43 2.83
CA ARG A 163 5.44 0.99 1.68
C ARG A 163 6.29 1.04 0.42
N THR A 164 6.05 0.11 -0.50
CA THR A 164 6.61 0.15 -1.86
C THR A 164 5.52 -0.20 -2.85
N ASP A 165 5.39 0.61 -3.90
CA ASP A 165 4.35 0.44 -4.91
C ASP A 165 4.95 0.50 -6.31
N VAL A 166 4.53 -0.43 -7.18
CA VAL A 166 4.96 -0.46 -8.59
C VAL A 166 3.86 0.15 -9.46
N VAL A 167 4.21 1.20 -10.21
CA VAL A 167 3.31 1.93 -11.11
C VAL A 167 3.58 1.53 -12.56
N LEU A 168 2.98 0.40 -12.97
CA LEU A 168 3.18 -0.17 -14.31
C LEU A 168 2.66 0.71 -15.45
N ARG A 169 1.71 1.60 -15.18
CA ARG A 169 1.12 2.52 -16.18
C ARG A 169 1.87 3.86 -16.29
N ASN A 170 3.03 3.97 -15.65
CA ASN A 170 3.96 5.05 -15.95
C ASN A 170 4.83 4.68 -17.16
N SER A 171 5.29 5.66 -17.94
CA SER A 171 6.14 5.42 -19.11
C SER A 171 7.50 6.13 -18.92
N PRO A 172 8.59 5.41 -18.61
CA PRO A 172 8.64 3.97 -18.31
C PRO A 172 8.06 3.65 -16.91
N PRO A 173 7.74 2.37 -16.62
CA PRO A 173 7.26 1.96 -15.30
C PRO A 173 8.22 2.36 -14.19
N VAL A 174 7.67 2.87 -13.08
CA VAL A 174 8.44 3.28 -11.90
C VAL A 174 8.01 2.50 -10.67
N ARG A 175 8.94 2.34 -9.74
CA ARG A 175 8.72 1.87 -8.38
C ARG A 175 8.84 3.08 -7.46
N VAL A 176 7.84 3.26 -6.61
CA VAL A 176 7.81 4.30 -5.58
C VAL A 176 8.07 3.63 -4.24
N HIS A 177 9.02 4.17 -3.49
CA HIS A 177 9.33 3.76 -2.13
C HIS A 177 8.95 4.88 -1.17
N HIS A 178 8.29 4.49 -0.08
CA HIS A 178 7.99 5.33 1.06
C HIS A 178 8.88 4.85 2.20
N LEU A 179 9.86 5.66 2.57
CA LEU A 179 10.92 5.33 3.51
C LEU A 179 10.73 6.09 4.81
N ARG A 180 10.98 5.43 5.95
CA ARG A 180 10.93 6.03 7.29
C ARG A 180 12.16 5.59 8.06
N PHE A 181 12.92 6.57 8.56
CA PHE A 181 14.20 6.34 9.23
C PHE A 181 14.09 6.36 10.75
N THR A 182 13.05 7.00 11.30
CA THR A 182 12.73 7.05 12.73
C THR A 182 11.34 6.46 13.00
N PRO A 183 11.14 5.71 14.10
CA PRO A 183 9.84 5.10 14.39
C PRO A 183 8.72 6.14 14.52
N ALA A 184 7.55 5.82 13.96
CA ALA A 184 6.33 6.62 14.15
C ALA A 184 5.53 6.12 15.37
N GLY A 185 4.84 7.05 16.04
CA GLY A 185 3.87 6.71 17.08
C GLY A 185 2.61 6.07 16.47
N ALA A 186 2.04 5.06 17.13
CA ALA A 186 0.83 4.37 16.65
C ALA A 186 -0.38 5.31 16.54
N ALA A 187 -0.45 6.35 17.38
CA ALA A 187 -1.52 7.36 17.37
C ALA A 187 -1.68 8.07 16.02
N LEU A 188 -0.59 8.24 15.26
CA LEU A 188 -0.64 8.87 13.94
C LEU A 188 -1.53 8.10 12.96
N ALA A 189 -1.68 6.79 13.13
CA ALA A 189 -2.50 5.96 12.25
C ALA A 189 -3.99 6.32 12.30
N ALA A 190 -4.48 6.82 13.45
CA ALA A 190 -5.90 7.12 13.68
C ALA A 190 -6.45 8.19 12.72
N ASN A 191 -5.58 9.11 12.30
CA ASN A 191 -5.93 10.24 11.43
C ASN A 191 -5.52 10.01 9.96
N LEU A 192 -5.17 8.77 9.62
CA LEU A 192 -4.89 8.39 8.23
C LEU A 192 -6.18 7.95 7.54
N SER A 193 -6.34 8.41 6.32
CA SER A 193 -7.21 7.81 5.33
C SER A 193 -6.53 6.57 4.71
N PRO A 194 -7.30 5.58 4.23
CA PRO A 194 -6.76 4.44 3.51
C PRO A 194 -5.87 4.88 2.33
N ALA A 195 -4.68 4.27 2.23
CA ALA A 195 -3.73 4.61 1.18
C ALA A 195 -4.27 4.37 -0.23
N TYR A 196 -3.94 5.29 -1.15
CA TYR A 196 -4.08 5.06 -2.58
C TYR A 196 -3.14 3.93 -3.03
N ARG A 197 -3.69 2.92 -3.72
CA ARG A 197 -2.92 1.76 -4.20
C ARG A 197 -2.90 1.75 -5.73
N PRO A 198 -1.74 1.99 -6.39
CA PRO A 198 -1.65 1.92 -7.85
C PRO A 198 -1.81 0.49 -8.39
N SER A 199 -1.66 -0.52 -7.52
CA SER A 199 -1.97 -1.91 -7.83
C SER A 199 -3.46 -2.17 -8.00
N SER A 200 -4.34 -1.28 -7.52
CA SER A 200 -5.79 -1.37 -7.74
C SER A 200 -6.15 -0.73 -9.08
N VAL A 201 -6.71 -1.52 -10.00
CA VAL A 201 -7.10 -1.04 -11.33
C VAL A 201 -8.61 -0.80 -11.36
N PRO A 202 -9.09 0.43 -11.60
CA PRO A 202 -10.52 0.70 -11.65
C PRO A 202 -11.15 0.00 -12.86
N LEU A 203 -12.25 -0.70 -12.62
CA LEU A 203 -13.11 -1.32 -13.64
C LEU A 203 -14.40 -0.51 -13.83
N THR A 204 -15.00 -0.07 -12.73
CA THR A 204 -16.14 0.86 -12.68
C THR A 204 -15.90 1.89 -11.58
N ARG A 205 -16.88 2.77 -11.32
CA ARG A 205 -16.77 3.79 -10.26
C ARG A 205 -16.51 3.19 -8.86
N GLY A 206 -17.14 2.06 -8.54
CA GLY A 206 -17.04 1.43 -7.21
C GLY A 206 -16.39 0.04 -7.22
N MET A 207 -15.90 -0.44 -8.36
CA MET A 207 -15.27 -1.75 -8.49
C MET A 207 -13.88 -1.62 -9.10
N HIS A 208 -12.90 -2.17 -8.40
CA HIS A 208 -11.53 -2.30 -8.90
C HIS A 208 -11.14 -3.76 -9.02
N ILE A 209 -9.99 -4.01 -9.65
CA ILE A 209 -9.35 -5.32 -9.74
C ILE A 209 -7.92 -5.14 -9.22
N ASP A 210 -7.52 -6.02 -8.30
CA ASP A 210 -6.15 -6.08 -7.82
C ASP A 210 -5.17 -6.44 -8.95
N SER A 211 -3.95 -5.92 -8.92
CA SER A 211 -2.95 -6.14 -9.97
C SER A 211 -2.62 -7.61 -10.18
N ASN A 212 -2.73 -8.45 -9.14
CA ASN A 212 -2.60 -9.90 -9.30
C ASN A 212 -3.68 -10.48 -10.22
N GLY A 213 -4.90 -9.92 -10.17
CA GLY A 213 -6.00 -10.26 -11.06
C GLY A 213 -5.78 -9.81 -12.49
N VAL A 214 -5.27 -8.58 -12.68
CA VAL A 214 -4.92 -8.09 -14.02
C VAL A 214 -3.83 -8.95 -14.66
N ALA A 215 -2.79 -9.28 -13.90
CA ALA A 215 -1.73 -10.16 -14.37
C ALA A 215 -2.26 -11.57 -14.69
N ALA A 216 -3.08 -12.15 -13.81
CA ALA A 216 -3.67 -13.47 -14.03
C ALA A 216 -4.60 -13.51 -15.24
N ALA A 217 -5.46 -12.50 -15.40
CA ALA A 217 -6.35 -12.38 -16.56
C ALA A 217 -5.55 -12.21 -17.87
N GLY A 218 -4.51 -11.37 -17.86
CA GLY A 218 -3.60 -11.21 -18.99
C GLY A 218 -2.91 -12.51 -19.41
N ILE A 219 -2.42 -13.30 -18.44
CA ILE A 219 -1.84 -14.63 -18.70
C ILE A 219 -2.87 -15.56 -19.32
N THR A 220 -4.10 -15.62 -18.79
CA THR A 220 -5.15 -16.48 -19.35
C THR A 220 -5.54 -16.09 -20.77
N LEU A 221 -5.65 -14.79 -21.07
CA LEU A 221 -5.92 -14.31 -22.42
C LEU A 221 -4.75 -14.57 -23.38
N GLY A 222 -3.51 -14.43 -22.91
CA GLY A 222 -2.31 -14.77 -23.67
C GLY A 222 -2.27 -16.26 -24.04
N LEU A 223 -2.58 -17.15 -23.09
CA LEU A 223 -2.70 -18.58 -23.35
C LEU A 223 -3.82 -18.89 -24.36
N ALA A 224 -4.95 -18.18 -24.29
CA ALA A 224 -6.02 -18.30 -25.27
C ALA A 224 -5.56 -17.91 -26.68
N ALA A 225 -4.85 -16.78 -26.81
CA ALA A 225 -4.30 -16.32 -28.08
C ALA A 225 -3.29 -17.33 -28.66
N LEU A 226 -2.39 -17.85 -27.82
CA LEU A 226 -1.42 -18.89 -28.22
C LEU A 226 -2.13 -20.17 -28.67
N ALA A 227 -3.14 -20.64 -27.93
CA ALA A 227 -3.91 -21.82 -28.30
C ALA A 227 -4.66 -21.63 -29.64
N LYS A 228 -5.20 -20.44 -29.87
CA LYS A 228 -5.87 -20.08 -31.14
C LYS A 228 -4.87 -20.04 -32.29
N ALA A 229 -3.69 -19.46 -32.10
CA ALA A 229 -2.65 -19.39 -33.11
C ALA A 229 -2.11 -20.79 -33.47
N ALA A 230 -1.87 -21.64 -32.46
CA ALA A 230 -1.34 -22.99 -32.66
C ALA A 230 -2.36 -23.95 -33.32
N ARG A 231 -3.67 -23.81 -33.01
CA ARG A 231 -4.73 -24.67 -33.56
C ARG A 231 -5.98 -23.85 -33.96
N PRO A 232 -5.96 -23.13 -35.10
CA PRO A 232 -7.01 -22.16 -35.45
C PRO A 232 -8.43 -22.73 -35.56
N LYS A 233 -8.55 -24.00 -35.98
CA LYS A 233 -9.84 -24.71 -36.13
C LYS A 233 -10.36 -25.30 -34.81
N SER A 234 -9.51 -25.42 -33.79
CA SER A 234 -9.90 -25.96 -32.50
C SER A 234 -10.67 -24.92 -31.67
N LYS A 235 -11.62 -25.38 -30.86
CA LYS A 235 -12.32 -24.54 -29.87
C LYS A 235 -11.64 -24.50 -28.51
N LEU A 236 -10.51 -25.20 -28.32
CA LEU A 236 -9.80 -25.28 -27.03
C LEU A 236 -9.35 -23.92 -26.47
N TRP A 237 -9.11 -22.92 -27.33
CA TRP A 237 -8.78 -21.56 -26.89
C TRP A 237 -9.91 -20.88 -26.10
N LEU A 238 -11.16 -21.33 -26.24
CA LEU A 238 -12.29 -20.80 -25.50
C LEU A 238 -12.18 -21.07 -24.00
N LEU A 239 -11.58 -22.18 -23.58
CA LEU A 239 -11.43 -22.52 -22.16
C LEU A 239 -10.63 -21.45 -21.38
N PRO A 240 -9.38 -21.11 -21.76
CA PRO A 240 -8.64 -20.05 -21.08
C PRO A 240 -9.24 -18.66 -21.31
N ALA A 241 -9.90 -18.41 -22.47
CA ALA A 241 -10.58 -17.14 -22.72
C ALA A 241 -11.76 -16.92 -21.76
N LEU A 242 -12.60 -17.94 -21.56
CA LEU A 242 -13.74 -17.89 -20.65
C LEU A 242 -13.31 -17.89 -19.18
N ALA A 243 -12.19 -18.54 -18.86
CA ALA A 243 -11.64 -18.54 -17.50
C ALA A 243 -11.11 -17.15 -17.05
N ALA A 244 -10.77 -16.26 -17.98
CA ALA A 244 -10.25 -14.93 -17.66
C ALA A 244 -11.24 -14.10 -16.80
N GLY A 245 -12.55 -14.23 -17.05
CA GLY A 245 -13.59 -13.52 -16.32
C GLY A 245 -13.65 -13.90 -14.83
N PRO A 246 -13.89 -15.19 -14.50
CA PRO A 246 -13.87 -15.66 -13.11
C PRO A 246 -12.54 -15.41 -12.39
N VAL A 247 -11.41 -15.55 -13.10
CA VAL A 247 -10.09 -15.23 -12.54
C VAL A 247 -10.01 -13.75 -12.16
N ALA A 248 -10.43 -12.83 -13.03
CA ALA A 248 -10.48 -11.41 -12.70
C ALA A 248 -11.45 -11.11 -11.55
N ALA A 249 -12.62 -11.75 -11.53
CA ALA A 249 -13.65 -11.56 -10.50
C ALA A 249 -13.21 -12.04 -9.11
N PHE A 250 -12.33 -13.04 -9.02
CA PHE A 250 -11.72 -13.48 -7.77
C PHE A 250 -10.86 -12.38 -7.11
N PHE A 251 -10.16 -11.59 -7.93
CA PHE A 251 -9.30 -10.48 -7.50
C PHE A 251 -10.02 -9.13 -7.48
N ARG A 252 -11.36 -9.14 -7.49
CA ARG A 252 -12.14 -7.92 -7.40
C ARG A 252 -11.88 -7.23 -6.05
N ASP A 253 -11.88 -5.91 -6.08
CA ASP A 253 -11.60 -5.05 -4.95
C ASP A 253 -12.59 -3.89 -4.96
N PRO A 254 -13.81 -4.10 -4.45
CA PRO A 254 -14.79 -3.02 -4.37
C PRO A 254 -14.31 -1.90 -3.46
N GLU A 255 -14.70 -0.67 -3.80
CA GLU A 255 -14.61 0.44 -2.85
C GLU A 255 -15.53 0.17 -1.65
N ARG A 256 -15.10 0.65 -0.49
CA ARG A 256 -15.74 0.38 0.80
C ARG A 256 -15.91 1.69 1.54
N ASP A 257 -17.11 1.92 2.02
CA ASP A 257 -17.37 2.93 3.03
C ASP A 257 -16.90 2.38 4.37
N VAL A 258 -15.87 3.01 4.91
CA VAL A 258 -15.31 2.66 6.22
C VAL A 258 -16.05 3.50 7.26
N PRO A 259 -16.67 2.90 8.29
CA PRO A 259 -17.28 3.64 9.38
C PRO A 259 -16.31 4.69 9.97
N GLU A 260 -16.78 5.91 10.19
CA GLU A 260 -15.99 7.01 10.76
C GLU A 260 -15.86 6.91 12.28
N ASP A 261 -16.80 6.23 12.93
CA ASP A 261 -16.86 6.05 14.38
C ASP A 261 -15.52 5.54 14.96
N PRO A 262 -14.81 6.32 15.80
CA PRO A 262 -13.52 5.94 16.37
C PRO A 262 -13.55 4.63 17.16
N SER A 263 -14.70 4.26 17.74
CA SER A 263 -14.85 3.02 18.51
C SER A 263 -14.97 1.78 17.64
N ALA A 264 -15.24 1.94 16.33
CA ALA A 264 -15.50 0.83 15.44
C ALA A 264 -14.24 -0.01 15.13
N VAL A 265 -14.36 -1.32 15.32
CA VAL A 265 -13.48 -2.35 14.76
C VAL A 265 -14.21 -3.01 13.60
N VAL A 266 -13.67 -2.93 12.39
CA VAL A 266 -14.32 -3.45 11.18
C VAL A 266 -13.83 -4.85 10.83
N ALA A 267 -14.64 -5.60 10.08
CA ALA A 267 -14.25 -6.89 9.55
C ALA A 267 -12.98 -6.77 8.70
N ALA A 268 -12.02 -7.69 8.90
CA ALA A 268 -10.80 -7.73 8.08
C ALA A 268 -11.01 -8.37 6.70
N ALA A 269 -12.19 -8.95 6.47
CA ALA A 269 -12.51 -9.85 5.37
C ALA A 269 -14.01 -9.86 5.06
N ASP A 270 -14.35 -10.09 3.79
CA ASP A 270 -15.73 -10.46 3.39
C ASP A 270 -15.99 -11.92 3.72
N GLY A 271 -17.14 -12.24 4.30
CA GLY A 271 -17.48 -13.64 4.50
C GLY A 271 -18.54 -13.88 5.56
N GLN A 272 -18.40 -15.01 6.26
CA GLN A 272 -19.28 -15.43 7.35
C GLN A 272 -18.51 -15.59 8.64
N VAL A 273 -19.02 -15.03 9.73
CA VAL A 273 -18.47 -15.24 11.08
C VAL A 273 -18.65 -16.72 11.44
N LEU A 274 -17.55 -17.41 11.70
CA LEU A 274 -17.56 -18.79 12.17
C LEU A 274 -17.71 -18.89 13.67
N SER A 275 -17.03 -18.00 14.39
CA SER A 275 -16.96 -18.05 15.85
C SER A 275 -16.55 -16.71 16.44
N VAL A 276 -17.09 -16.41 17.62
CA VAL A 276 -16.67 -15.33 18.51
C VAL A 276 -16.33 -15.99 19.84
N GLN A 277 -15.06 -15.95 20.22
CA GLN A 277 -14.55 -16.74 21.35
C GLN A 277 -13.56 -15.93 22.17
N ARG A 278 -13.52 -16.21 23.48
CA ARG A 278 -12.40 -15.82 24.34
C ARG A 278 -11.43 -16.99 24.44
N LEU A 279 -10.13 -16.72 24.29
CA LEU A 279 -9.09 -17.74 24.34
C LEU A 279 -7.76 -17.16 24.77
N HIS A 280 -6.83 -18.03 25.16
CA HIS A 280 -5.44 -17.67 25.37
C HIS A 280 -4.62 -18.14 24.16
N ASP A 281 -3.67 -17.31 23.73
CA ASP A 281 -2.79 -17.62 22.60
C ASP A 281 -1.38 -17.12 22.90
N GLU A 282 -0.52 -18.06 23.31
CA GLU A 282 0.85 -17.77 23.78
C GLU A 282 1.69 -17.01 22.74
N ARG A 283 1.33 -17.08 21.45
CA ARG A 283 2.00 -16.32 20.38
C ARG A 283 1.91 -14.81 20.57
N PHE A 284 0.89 -14.35 21.28
CA PHE A 284 0.62 -12.92 21.50
C PHE A 284 0.78 -12.52 22.98
N GLY A 285 1.31 -13.43 23.80
CA GLY A 285 1.49 -13.25 25.25
C GLY A 285 0.40 -13.91 26.10
N ASP A 286 0.54 -13.79 27.42
CA ASP A 286 -0.25 -14.55 28.42
C ASP A 286 -1.69 -14.05 28.62
N GLY A 287 -2.09 -13.00 27.90
CA GLY A 287 -3.42 -12.40 28.03
C GLY A 287 -4.54 -13.22 27.38
N GLU A 288 -5.77 -13.00 27.83
CA GLU A 288 -6.96 -13.47 27.14
C GLU A 288 -7.31 -12.56 25.96
N TRP A 289 -7.73 -13.18 24.85
CA TRP A 289 -8.06 -12.51 23.59
C TRP A 289 -9.50 -12.79 23.19
N LEU A 290 -10.19 -11.74 22.75
CA LEU A 290 -11.43 -11.85 21.99
C LEU A 290 -11.08 -12.13 20.53
N ARG A 291 -11.37 -13.34 20.07
CA ARG A 291 -11.18 -13.76 18.68
C ARG A 291 -12.50 -13.75 17.93
N ILE A 292 -12.52 -13.06 16.79
CA ILE A 292 -13.60 -13.10 15.80
C ILE A 292 -13.05 -13.73 14.52
N ALA A 293 -13.50 -14.95 14.19
CA ALA A 293 -13.03 -15.69 13.03
C ALA A 293 -14.04 -15.59 11.88
N VAL A 294 -13.59 -15.17 10.70
CA VAL A 294 -14.42 -14.98 9.50
C VAL A 294 -13.93 -15.90 8.39
N PHE A 295 -14.82 -16.76 7.88
CA PHE A 295 -14.57 -17.59 6.71
C PHE A 295 -14.93 -16.85 5.43
N LEU A 296 -14.00 -16.84 4.49
CA LEU A 296 -14.16 -16.29 3.15
C LEU A 296 -14.26 -17.46 2.16
N SER A 297 -15.40 -17.60 1.51
CA SER A 297 -15.58 -18.53 0.39
C SER A 297 -14.84 -18.05 -0.85
N VAL A 298 -14.66 -18.93 -1.85
CA VAL A 298 -14.04 -18.55 -3.14
C VAL A 298 -14.79 -17.44 -3.89
N LEU A 299 -16.06 -17.22 -3.56
CA LEU A 299 -16.88 -16.18 -4.16
C LEU A 299 -16.75 -14.85 -3.44
N ASP A 300 -16.20 -14.79 -2.23
CA ASP A 300 -16.03 -13.56 -1.45
C ASP A 300 -14.85 -12.70 -1.96
N VAL A 301 -14.76 -11.46 -1.50
CA VAL A 301 -13.61 -10.60 -1.79
C VAL A 301 -12.43 -11.07 -0.94
N HIS A 302 -11.31 -11.36 -1.59
CA HIS A 302 -10.13 -11.91 -0.93
C HIS A 302 -9.06 -10.87 -0.58
N VAL A 303 -9.29 -9.60 -0.92
CA VAL A 303 -8.47 -8.49 -0.43
C VAL A 303 -8.81 -8.26 1.04
N ASN A 304 -7.80 -8.35 1.90
CA ASN A 304 -7.96 -8.16 3.34
C ASN A 304 -7.66 -6.73 3.76
N ARG A 305 -8.38 -6.28 4.79
CA ARG A 305 -8.36 -4.90 5.27
C ARG A 305 -8.01 -4.84 6.76
N ALA A 306 -7.35 -3.76 7.18
CA ALA A 306 -7.01 -3.54 8.57
C ALA A 306 -8.30 -3.31 9.38
N PRO A 307 -8.55 -4.07 10.45
CA PRO A 307 -9.78 -3.93 11.24
C PRO A 307 -9.82 -2.63 12.05
N VAL A 308 -8.65 -2.07 12.36
CA VAL A 308 -8.45 -0.84 13.13
C VAL A 308 -7.31 -0.03 12.51
N ALA A 309 -7.23 1.25 12.88
CA ALA A 309 -6.03 2.03 12.62
C ALA A 309 -4.91 1.62 13.60
N GLY A 310 -3.68 1.49 13.10
CA GLY A 310 -2.55 1.11 13.95
C GLY A 310 -1.22 1.01 13.20
N LYS A 311 -0.15 0.78 13.96
CA LYS A 311 1.20 0.56 13.44
C LYS A 311 1.51 -0.93 13.39
N VAL A 312 1.97 -1.43 12.25
CA VAL A 312 2.48 -2.79 12.15
C VAL A 312 3.77 -2.89 12.95
N VAL A 313 3.77 -3.67 14.03
CA VAL A 313 4.94 -3.87 14.90
C VAL A 313 5.59 -5.23 14.71
N ASP A 314 4.83 -6.21 14.21
CA ASP A 314 5.37 -7.54 13.93
C ASP A 314 4.61 -8.22 12.79
N TYR A 315 5.33 -9.09 12.11
CA TYR A 315 4.80 -9.99 11.09
C TYR A 315 5.56 -11.31 11.13
N PHE A 316 4.82 -12.40 11.30
CA PHE A 316 5.40 -13.74 11.26
C PHE A 316 4.44 -14.75 10.65
N VAL A 317 5.00 -15.85 10.16
CA VAL A 317 4.27 -16.95 9.54
C VAL A 317 4.45 -18.19 10.41
N ALA A 318 3.33 -18.80 10.81
CA ALA A 318 3.33 -20.13 11.38
C ALA A 318 3.13 -21.16 10.28
N ASP A 319 4.01 -22.17 10.25
CA ASP A 319 3.86 -23.33 9.39
C ASP A 319 2.66 -24.19 9.81
N GLY A 320 2.15 -25.00 8.88
CA GLY A 320 0.97 -25.80 9.16
C GLY A 320 0.40 -26.53 7.95
N GLY A 321 -0.80 -27.05 8.13
CA GLY A 321 -1.57 -27.76 7.11
C GLY A 321 -2.40 -26.86 6.19
N PHE A 322 -3.30 -27.51 5.45
CA PHE A 322 -4.24 -26.89 4.51
C PHE A 322 -5.62 -27.56 4.63
N VAL A 323 -6.10 -27.77 5.86
CA VAL A 323 -7.44 -28.33 6.09
C VAL A 323 -8.50 -27.31 5.66
N ASN A 324 -9.71 -27.76 5.37
CA ASN A 324 -10.85 -26.87 5.09
C ASN A 324 -10.99 -25.81 6.22
N ALA A 325 -10.98 -24.54 5.84
CA ALA A 325 -10.94 -23.40 6.75
C ALA A 325 -12.19 -23.24 7.65
N MET A 326 -13.28 -23.98 7.37
CA MET A 326 -14.45 -24.05 8.25
C MET A 326 -14.31 -25.07 9.39
N LYS A 327 -13.33 -25.97 9.34
CA LYS A 327 -13.16 -27.03 10.34
C LYS A 327 -12.28 -26.55 11.50
N PRO A 328 -12.52 -27.04 12.73
CA PRO A 328 -11.66 -26.72 13.89
C PRO A 328 -10.17 -26.98 13.63
N ASP A 329 -9.83 -28.06 12.92
CA ASP A 329 -8.44 -28.41 12.59
C ASP A 329 -7.69 -27.33 11.77
N ALA A 330 -8.43 -26.39 11.15
CA ALA A 330 -7.83 -25.26 10.44
C ALA A 330 -7.07 -24.29 11.36
N GLU A 331 -7.18 -24.41 12.68
CA GLU A 331 -6.29 -23.70 13.63
C GLU A 331 -4.81 -23.99 13.37
N HIS A 332 -4.51 -25.20 12.86
CA HIS A 332 -3.15 -25.67 12.59
C HIS A 332 -2.75 -25.49 11.13
N ASN A 333 -3.53 -24.73 10.35
CA ASN A 333 -3.15 -24.36 9.00
C ASN A 333 -2.06 -23.31 8.99
N VAL A 334 -1.36 -23.21 7.85
CA VAL A 334 -0.43 -22.10 7.61
C VAL A 334 -1.14 -20.77 7.85
N ALA A 335 -0.55 -19.93 8.69
CA ALA A 335 -1.14 -18.67 9.12
C ALA A 335 -0.09 -17.56 9.11
N ALA A 336 -0.44 -16.42 8.55
CA ALA A 336 0.37 -15.21 8.65
C ALA A 336 -0.29 -14.23 9.63
N TYR A 337 0.48 -13.77 10.61
CA TYR A 337 0.03 -12.88 11.66
C TYR A 337 0.58 -11.49 11.41
N THR A 338 -0.29 -10.50 11.43
CA THR A 338 0.09 -9.07 11.42
C THR A 338 -0.32 -8.48 12.76
N VAL A 339 0.66 -8.02 13.54
CA VAL A 339 0.43 -7.43 14.86
C VAL A 339 0.42 -5.91 14.73
N LEU A 340 -0.66 -5.29 15.17
CA LEU A 340 -0.89 -3.86 15.15
C LEU A 340 -0.78 -3.31 16.58
N GLU A 341 0.11 -2.35 16.78
CA GLU A 341 0.11 -1.48 17.96
C GLU A 341 -0.97 -0.40 17.77
N THR A 342 -1.84 -0.24 18.78
CA THR A 342 -2.94 0.72 18.77
C THR A 342 -3.06 1.42 20.13
N ALA A 343 -3.85 2.49 20.20
CA ALA A 343 -4.15 3.16 21.48
C ALA A 343 -4.94 2.27 22.47
N HIS A 344 -5.61 1.22 21.98
CA HIS A 344 -6.41 0.29 22.79
C HIS A 344 -5.66 -1.02 23.11
N GLY A 345 -4.34 -1.04 22.88
CA GLY A 345 -3.50 -2.23 23.02
C GLY A 345 -3.23 -2.95 21.70
N PRO A 346 -2.55 -4.10 21.73
CA PRO A 346 -2.21 -4.86 20.53
C PRO A 346 -3.45 -5.47 19.88
N VAL A 347 -3.53 -5.43 18.55
CA VAL A 347 -4.54 -6.12 17.74
C VAL A 347 -3.84 -7.04 16.77
N VAL A 348 -4.29 -8.29 16.65
CA VAL A 348 -3.69 -9.25 15.72
C VAL A 348 -4.68 -9.61 14.63
N VAL A 349 -4.21 -9.59 13.38
CA VAL A 349 -4.94 -10.13 12.23
C VAL A 349 -4.22 -11.38 11.75
N ALA A 350 -4.89 -12.52 11.82
CA ALA A 350 -4.38 -13.79 11.31
C ALA A 350 -5.04 -14.12 9.98
N GLN A 351 -4.24 -14.17 8.93
CA GLN A 351 -4.63 -14.67 7.61
C GLN A 351 -4.32 -16.16 7.55
N ARG A 352 -5.33 -17.02 7.54
CA ARG A 352 -5.16 -18.48 7.59
C ARG A 352 -5.56 -19.14 6.29
N THR A 353 -4.72 -20.07 5.84
CA THR A 353 -4.99 -20.85 4.63
C THR A 353 -6.15 -21.82 4.84
N GLY A 354 -6.60 -22.41 3.73
CA GLY A 354 -7.64 -23.43 3.64
C GLY A 354 -7.23 -24.46 2.59
N LEU A 355 -8.16 -25.34 2.21
CA LEU A 355 -7.89 -26.49 1.34
C LEU A 355 -7.20 -26.14 0.00
N ILE A 356 -7.59 -25.01 -0.59
CA ILE A 356 -7.08 -24.56 -1.89
C ILE A 356 -6.09 -23.40 -1.70
N ALA A 357 -6.25 -22.59 -0.65
CA ALA A 357 -5.39 -21.47 -0.37
C ALA A 357 -3.98 -21.90 0.00
N ARG A 358 -2.98 -21.49 -0.79
CA ARG A 358 -1.57 -21.81 -0.51
C ARG A 358 -0.65 -20.60 -0.47
N ARG A 359 -1.19 -19.40 -0.70
CA ARG A 359 -0.40 -18.18 -0.74
C ARG A 359 -1.13 -17.05 -0.05
N ILE A 360 -0.50 -16.55 1.01
CA ILE A 360 -0.85 -15.32 1.69
C ILE A 360 0.06 -14.23 1.13
N VAL A 361 -0.52 -13.12 0.72
CA VAL A 361 0.20 -11.95 0.21
C VAL A 361 0.07 -10.87 1.27
N GLN A 362 1.18 -10.55 1.90
CA GLN A 362 1.29 -9.45 2.84
C GLN A 362 1.89 -8.22 2.13
N ARG A 363 1.38 -7.02 2.42
CA ARG A 363 1.76 -5.77 1.74
C ARG A 363 2.08 -4.60 2.68
N ALA A 364 2.18 -4.86 3.98
CA ALA A 364 2.29 -3.83 5.03
C ALA A 364 3.49 -4.12 5.93
N PRO A 365 4.72 -3.78 5.53
CA PRO A 365 5.92 -4.15 6.29
C PRO A 365 5.89 -3.62 7.73
N VAL A 366 6.70 -4.20 8.61
CA VAL A 366 6.90 -3.70 9.97
C VAL A 366 7.30 -2.22 9.90
N GLY A 367 6.69 -1.40 10.76
CA GLY A 367 6.82 0.05 10.78
C GLY A 367 5.77 0.80 9.94
N ALA A 368 4.97 0.10 9.11
CA ALA A 368 3.88 0.72 8.35
C ALA A 368 2.75 1.22 9.26
N LEU A 369 2.15 2.37 8.92
CA LEU A 369 0.92 2.84 9.54
C LEU A 369 -0.26 2.49 8.64
N LEU A 370 -1.25 1.80 9.19
CA LEU A 370 -2.47 1.41 8.50
C LEU A 370 -3.64 2.21 9.04
N ALA A 371 -4.44 2.78 8.13
CA ALA A 371 -5.75 3.31 8.46
C ALA A 371 -6.75 2.16 8.65
N ARG A 372 -7.81 2.41 9.43
CA ARG A 372 -8.94 1.47 9.51
C ARG A 372 -9.51 1.24 8.10
N GLY A 373 -9.79 -0.02 7.77
CA GLY A 373 -10.31 -0.42 6.45
C GLY A 373 -9.27 -0.39 5.32
N GLU A 374 -8.00 -0.05 5.60
CA GLU A 374 -6.95 -0.04 4.59
C GLU A 374 -6.57 -1.45 4.14
N ARG A 375 -6.32 -1.61 2.85
CA ARG A 375 -5.87 -2.86 2.24
C ARG A 375 -4.43 -3.16 2.66
N PHE A 376 -4.24 -4.27 3.36
CA PHE A 376 -2.91 -4.68 3.85
C PHE A 376 -2.44 -6.03 3.31
N GLY A 377 -3.34 -6.81 2.69
CA GLY A 377 -2.99 -8.12 2.16
C GLY A 377 -4.08 -8.78 1.33
N LEU A 378 -3.83 -10.03 0.95
CA LEU A 378 -4.77 -10.90 0.25
C LEU A 378 -4.45 -12.38 0.52
N ILE A 379 -5.47 -13.21 0.70
CA ILE A 379 -5.33 -14.67 0.75
C ILE A 379 -5.99 -15.26 -0.48
N ARG A 380 -5.34 -16.19 -1.19
CA ARG A 380 -5.92 -16.77 -2.42
C ARG A 380 -6.76 -18.01 -2.09
N PHE A 381 -7.94 -18.18 -2.66
CA PHE A 381 -8.78 -19.39 -2.71
C PHE A 381 -9.28 -20.01 -1.39
N GLY A 382 -10.36 -19.48 -0.80
CA GLY A 382 -11.10 -20.15 0.27
C GLY A 382 -10.29 -20.23 1.57
N SER A 383 -10.50 -19.27 2.46
CA SER A 383 -9.60 -19.01 3.58
C SER A 383 -10.35 -18.49 4.81
N ARG A 384 -9.62 -18.29 5.91
CA ARG A 384 -10.16 -17.71 7.15
C ARG A 384 -9.32 -16.52 7.54
N THR A 385 -9.96 -15.45 8.01
CA THR A 385 -9.29 -14.32 8.65
C THR A 385 -9.81 -14.18 10.06
N ASP A 386 -8.90 -14.16 11.02
CA ASP A 386 -9.24 -14.00 12.43
C ASP A 386 -8.74 -12.64 12.91
N VAL A 387 -9.55 -11.94 13.71
CA VAL A 387 -9.16 -10.72 14.42
C VAL A 387 -9.11 -11.03 15.91
N TYR A 388 -7.98 -10.76 16.55
CA TYR A 388 -7.76 -10.90 17.99
C TYR A 388 -7.70 -9.50 18.61
N LEU A 389 -8.55 -9.27 19.60
CA LEU A 389 -8.66 -8.01 20.34
C LEU A 389 -8.39 -8.29 21.82
N PRO A 390 -7.78 -7.34 22.56
CA PRO A 390 -7.60 -7.50 24.00
C PRO A 390 -8.95 -7.62 24.71
N VAL A 391 -9.12 -8.63 25.57
CA VAL A 391 -10.35 -8.76 26.36
C VAL A 391 -10.51 -7.55 27.30
N GLY A 392 -11.74 -7.08 27.44
CA GLY A 392 -12.09 -5.92 28.27
C GLY A 392 -11.89 -4.58 27.57
N ALA A 393 -11.08 -4.51 26.51
CA ALA A 393 -10.97 -3.32 25.67
C ALA A 393 -12.05 -3.27 24.58
N ALA A 394 -12.57 -4.43 24.13
CA ALA A 394 -13.54 -4.50 23.04
C ALA A 394 -14.73 -5.44 23.30
N GLU A 395 -15.89 -5.08 22.77
CA GLU A 395 -17.13 -5.87 22.79
C GLU A 395 -17.55 -6.29 21.38
N PRO A 396 -17.82 -7.58 21.14
CA PRO A 396 -18.25 -8.08 19.83
C PRO A 396 -19.63 -7.55 19.47
N GLN A 397 -19.82 -7.21 18.18
CA GLN A 397 -21.08 -6.71 17.61
C GLN A 397 -21.72 -7.71 16.64
N VAL A 398 -21.12 -8.90 16.49
CA VAL A 398 -21.54 -9.97 15.58
C VAL A 398 -21.49 -11.32 16.28
N GLY A 399 -22.21 -12.30 15.73
CA GLY A 399 -22.22 -13.69 16.19
C GLY A 399 -21.97 -14.69 15.06
N PRO A 400 -21.78 -15.99 15.40
CA PRO A 400 -21.63 -17.05 14.41
C PRO A 400 -22.81 -17.08 13.42
N GLY A 401 -22.50 -17.18 12.14
CA GLY A 401 -23.49 -17.20 11.05
C GLY A 401 -23.68 -15.86 10.34
N ASP A 402 -23.31 -14.74 10.98
CA ASP A 402 -23.47 -13.40 10.40
C ASP A 402 -22.61 -13.21 9.16
N LYS A 403 -23.16 -12.51 8.16
CA LYS A 403 -22.42 -12.08 6.97
C LYS A 403 -21.77 -10.74 7.22
N VAL A 404 -20.48 -10.66 6.92
CA VAL A 404 -19.67 -9.46 7.16
C VAL A 404 -18.96 -9.05 5.88
N VAL A 405 -18.73 -7.74 5.76
CA VAL A 405 -18.07 -7.11 4.62
C VAL A 405 -16.79 -6.45 5.11
N GLY A 406 -15.66 -6.84 4.52
CA GLY A 406 -14.34 -6.38 4.90
C GLY A 406 -14.21 -4.88 4.74
N GLY A 407 -13.74 -4.20 5.80
CA GLY A 407 -13.59 -2.75 5.86
C GLY A 407 -14.86 -1.97 6.17
N SER A 408 -16.05 -2.60 6.18
CA SER A 408 -17.33 -1.89 6.35
C SER A 408 -18.16 -2.38 7.53
N THR A 409 -18.29 -3.70 7.71
CA THR A 409 -19.11 -4.22 8.83
C THR A 409 -18.35 -4.06 10.14
N VAL A 410 -18.98 -3.40 11.13
CA VAL A 410 -18.45 -3.33 12.50
C VAL A 410 -18.61 -4.69 13.16
N ILE A 411 -17.50 -5.32 13.54
CA ILE A 411 -17.48 -6.64 14.20
C ILE A 411 -17.26 -6.55 15.70
N ALA A 412 -16.69 -5.43 16.17
CA ALA A 412 -16.52 -5.14 17.58
C ALA A 412 -16.47 -3.62 17.80
N ARG A 413 -16.60 -3.20 19.05
CA ARG A 413 -16.44 -1.81 19.47
C ARG A 413 -15.49 -1.71 20.65
N TRP A 414 -14.61 -0.71 20.64
CA TRP A 414 -13.83 -0.33 21.81
C TRP A 414 -14.75 0.16 22.93
N VAL A 415 -14.46 -0.21 24.17
CA VAL A 415 -15.21 0.11 25.41
C VAL A 415 -14.59 1.26 26.17
#